data_AF-A0A4D9EIQ6-F1
#
_entry.id   AF-A0A4D9EIQ6-F1
#
_cell.length_a   1.000
_cell.length_b   1.000
_cell.length_c   1.000
_cell.angle_alpha   90.00
_cell.angle_beta   90.00
_cell.angle_gamma   90.00
#
_symmetry.space_group_name_H-M   'P 1'
#
loop_
_entity.id
_entity.type
_entity.pdbx_description
1 polymer ?
#
loop_
_entity_poly.entity_id
_entity_poly.type
_entity_poly.pdbx_seq_one_letter_code
_entity_poly.pdbx_strand_id
1 'polypeptide(L)'
;MQRECISVHIGQAGVQMGNACWELYCLEHGIQPDGIICLEKSLGQADSSFGTFFSETGSGKHVPRALFIDLEPTVIDEIRTGTYRSLFHPEQLISGKEDAANNYARGHYTIGKEIIDPVVDRTRKMKSKGLQPI
;
A
#
# COMPACT_ATOMS: atom_id res chain seq x y z
N MET A 1 15.72 14.67 -10.61
CA MET A 1 15.63 13.97 -9.31
C MET A 1 14.19 13.50 -9.18
N GLN A 2 13.95 12.19 -9.08
CA GLN A 2 12.58 11.65 -8.97
C GLN A 2 12.09 11.92 -7.54
N ARG A 3 10.90 12.52 -7.42
CA ARG A 3 10.25 12.76 -6.11
C ARG A 3 9.32 11.60 -5.86
N GLU A 4 9.45 10.96 -4.71
CA GLU A 4 8.63 9.82 -4.33
C GLU A 4 7.54 10.27 -3.35
N CYS A 5 6.37 9.65 -3.44
CA CYS A 5 5.24 9.87 -2.53
C CYS A 5 4.86 8.54 -1.86
N ILE A 6 4.61 8.60 -0.55
CA ILE A 6 4.10 7.46 0.22
C ILE A 6 2.64 7.75 0.59
N SER A 7 1.72 6.89 0.14
CA SER A 7 0.31 6.95 0.52
C SER A 7 0.09 6.15 1.81
N VAL A 8 -0.58 6.74 2.80
CA VAL A 8 -0.89 6.09 4.08
C VAL A 8 -2.40 6.07 4.27
N HIS A 9 -2.96 4.86 4.32
CA HIS A 9 -4.40 4.61 4.39
C HIS A 9 -4.73 4.04 5.78
N ILE A 10 -5.52 4.76 6.57
CA ILE A 10 -5.76 4.45 7.98
C ILE A 10 -7.25 4.22 8.26
N GLY A 11 -7.55 3.10 8.90
CA GLY A 11 -8.90 2.66 9.27
C GLY A 11 -9.74 2.25 8.07
N GLN A 12 -10.87 1.60 8.32
CA GLN A 12 -11.78 1.06 7.32
C GLN A 12 -12.04 1.99 6.12
N ALA A 13 -12.41 3.25 6.37
CA ALA A 13 -12.68 4.20 5.29
C ALA A 13 -11.43 4.49 4.43
N GLY A 14 -10.29 4.72 5.07
CA GLY A 14 -9.03 4.97 4.38
C GLY A 14 -8.56 3.76 3.59
N VAL A 15 -8.65 2.57 4.18
CA VAL A 15 -8.23 1.30 3.57
C VAL A 15 -9.07 0.98 2.34
N GLN A 16 -10.40 1.05 2.43
CA GLN A 16 -11.30 0.76 1.31
C GLN A 16 -11.13 1.78 0.17
N MET A 17 -11.05 3.07 0.50
CA MET A 17 -10.78 4.12 -0.49
C MET A 17 -9.41 3.91 -1.15
N GLY A 18 -8.38 3.61 -0.36
CA GLY A 18 -7.05 3.32 -0.85
C GLY A 18 -7.03 2.14 -1.83
N ASN A 19 -7.73 1.05 -1.52
CA ASN A 19 -7.82 -0.12 -2.38
C ASN A 19 -8.42 0.24 -3.76
N ALA A 20 -9.54 0.99 -3.76
CA ALA A 20 -10.16 1.48 -4.99
C ALA A 20 -9.25 2.44 -5.78
N CYS A 21 -8.54 3.35 -5.09
CA CYS A 21 -7.60 4.27 -5.74
C CYS A 21 -6.44 3.51 -6.43
N TRP A 22 -5.89 2.50 -5.77
CA TRP A 22 -4.78 1.72 -6.33
C TRP A 22 -5.21 0.80 -7.48
N GLU A 23 -6.44 0.27 -7.45
CA GLU A 23 -7.04 -0.39 -8.61
C GLU A 23 -7.09 0.56 -9.82
N LEU A 24 -7.56 1.78 -9.62
CA LEU A 24 -7.62 2.78 -10.70
C LEU A 24 -6.22 3.15 -11.21
N TYR A 25 -5.24 3.38 -10.33
CA TYR A 25 -3.85 3.66 -10.73
C TYR A 25 -3.27 2.51 -11.55
N CYS A 26 -3.53 1.26 -11.16
CA CYS A 26 -3.11 0.11 -11.95
C CYS A 26 -3.74 0.10 -13.35
N LEU A 27 -5.04 0.38 -13.46
CA LEU A 27 -5.75 0.44 -14.75
C LEU A 27 -5.23 1.57 -15.65
N GLU A 28 -5.04 2.77 -15.10
CA GLU A 28 -4.51 3.95 -15.81
C GLU A 28 -3.09 3.72 -16.34
N HIS A 29 -2.28 2.96 -15.60
CA HIS A 29 -0.89 2.68 -15.93
C HIS A 29 -0.66 1.33 -16.64
N GLY A 30 -1.73 0.56 -16.89
CA GLY A 30 -1.60 -0.77 -17.50
C GLY A 30 -0.83 -1.78 -16.66
N ILE A 31 -0.79 -1.58 -15.33
CA ILE A 31 -0.19 -2.50 -14.36
C ILE A 31 -1.24 -3.55 -14.02
N GLN A 32 -0.90 -4.82 -14.21
CA GLN A 32 -1.76 -5.94 -13.87
C GLN A 32 -1.84 -6.14 -12.35
N PRO A 33 -2.83 -6.90 -11.84
CA PRO A 33 -2.98 -7.14 -10.40
C PRO A 33 -1.79 -7.81 -9.70
N ASP A 34 -0.87 -8.40 -10.46
CA ASP A 34 0.39 -8.96 -9.97
C ASP A 34 1.55 -7.95 -9.95
N GLY A 35 1.32 -6.72 -10.40
CA GLY A 35 2.32 -5.65 -10.50
C GLY A 35 3.11 -5.63 -11.81
N ILE A 36 2.79 -6.46 -12.80
CA ILE A 36 3.50 -6.50 -14.09
C ILE A 36 2.81 -5.59 -15.10
N ILE A 37 3.59 -4.76 -15.82
CA ILE A 37 3.06 -3.92 -16.90
C ILE A 37 2.74 -4.79 -18.12
N CYS A 38 1.52 -4.65 -18.66
CA CYS A 38 1.16 -5.27 -19.92
C CYS A 38 1.80 -4.53 -21.12
N LEU A 39 2.73 -5.20 -21.81
CA LEU A 39 3.53 -4.64 -22.91
C LEU A 39 2.70 -4.13 -24.10
N GLU A 40 1.46 -4.62 -24.31
CA GLU A 40 0.60 -4.16 -25.42
C GLU A 40 0.18 -2.68 -25.29
N LYS A 41 0.18 -2.11 -24.09
CA LYS A 41 -0.11 -0.68 -23.84
C LYS A 41 1.14 0.20 -23.73
N SER A 42 2.34 -0.39 -23.77
CA SER A 42 3.62 0.28 -23.50
C SER A 42 4.15 1.15 -24.67
N LEU A 43 3.54 1.09 -25.86
CA LEU A 43 4.11 1.67 -27.08
C LEU A 43 4.03 3.22 -27.19
N GLY A 44 3.55 3.93 -26.17
CA GLY A 44 3.51 5.40 -26.22
C GLY A 44 3.32 6.16 -24.92
N GLN A 45 3.24 5.48 -23.76
CA GLN A 45 2.82 6.09 -22.50
C GLN A 45 3.61 5.61 -21.28
N ALA A 46 4.82 5.08 -21.50
CA ALA A 46 5.75 4.81 -20.40
C ALA A 46 6.35 6.13 -19.89
N ASP A 47 5.49 7.00 -19.37
CA ASP A 47 5.89 8.28 -18.82
C ASP A 47 6.67 8.00 -17.53
N SER A 48 7.86 8.56 -17.40
CA SER A 48 8.77 8.40 -16.24
C SER A 48 8.17 8.77 -14.86
N SER A 49 6.91 9.19 -14.84
CA SER A 49 6.07 9.54 -13.70
C SER A 49 5.77 8.38 -12.74
N PHE A 50 5.82 7.10 -13.19
CA PHE A 50 5.46 5.93 -12.36
C PHE A 50 6.24 5.84 -11.05
N GLY A 51 7.55 6.12 -11.09
CA GLY A 51 8.42 5.94 -9.93
C GLY A 51 8.12 6.88 -8.76
N THR A 52 7.24 7.87 -8.96
CA THR A 52 6.67 8.68 -7.87
C THR A 52 5.86 7.84 -6.90
N PHE A 53 4.99 6.97 -7.43
CA PHE A 53 4.01 6.21 -6.63
C PHE A 53 4.32 4.71 -6.55
N PHE A 54 5.11 4.18 -7.49
CA PHE A 54 5.51 2.78 -7.50
C PHE A 54 7.03 2.65 -7.27
N SER A 55 7.43 1.53 -6.68
CA SER A 55 8.80 1.05 -6.69
C SER A 55 8.90 -0.16 -7.61
N GLU A 56 9.94 -0.23 -8.42
CA GLU A 56 10.20 -1.36 -9.31
C GLU A 56 11.15 -2.35 -8.64
N THR A 57 10.81 -3.64 -8.64
CA THR A 57 11.71 -4.72 -8.20
C THR A 57 12.63 -5.15 -9.33
N GLY A 58 13.70 -5.87 -9.02
CA GLY A 58 14.57 -6.45 -10.06
C GLY A 58 13.89 -7.45 -11.00
N SER A 59 12.69 -7.92 -10.67
CA SER A 59 11.87 -8.79 -11.53
C SER A 59 10.90 -8.02 -12.45
N GLY A 60 10.95 -6.68 -12.46
CA GLY A 60 10.07 -5.83 -13.24
C GLY A 60 8.68 -5.62 -12.62
N LYS A 61 8.49 -6.04 -11.36
CA LYS A 61 7.24 -5.86 -10.62
C LYS A 61 7.17 -4.45 -10.06
N HIS A 62 6.04 -3.78 -10.30
CA HIS A 62 5.72 -2.47 -9.79
C HIS A 62 4.90 -2.61 -8.51
N VAL A 63 5.52 -2.29 -7.39
CA VAL A 63 4.91 -2.36 -6.05
C VAL A 63 4.51 -0.95 -5.61
N PRO A 64 3.25 -0.71 -5.21
CA PRO A 64 2.80 0.58 -4.69
C PRO A 64 3.63 1.06 -3.50
N ARG A 65 3.88 2.37 -3.40
CA ARG A 65 4.43 3.02 -2.21
C ARG A 65 3.28 3.37 -1.26
N ALA A 66 2.64 2.34 -0.72
CA ALA A 66 1.47 2.47 0.14
C ALA A 66 1.65 1.75 1.47
N LEU A 67 1.00 2.25 2.52
CA LEU A 67 0.69 1.49 3.72
C LEU A 67 -0.82 1.48 3.95
N PHE A 68 -1.32 0.34 4.39
CA PHE A 68 -2.68 0.14 4.85
C PHE A 68 -2.63 -0.29 6.31
N ILE A 69 -3.32 0.47 7.15
CA ILE A 69 -3.30 0.30 8.59
C ILE A 69 -4.74 0.24 9.09
N ASP A 70 -5.06 -0.81 9.83
CA ASP A 70 -6.27 -0.86 10.65
C ASP A 70 -5.96 -1.49 12.01
N LEU A 71 -6.75 -1.16 13.03
CA LEU A 71 -6.62 -1.73 14.37
C LEU A 71 -7.27 -3.11 14.46
N GLU A 72 -8.08 -3.49 13.47
CA GLU A 72 -8.67 -4.82 13.32
C GLU A 72 -8.40 -5.38 11.90
N PRO A 73 -8.48 -6.70 11.68
CA PRO A 73 -7.98 -7.30 10.44
C PRO A 73 -8.93 -7.29 9.25
N THR A 74 -10.23 -7.08 9.41
CA THR A 74 -11.28 -7.38 8.41
C THR A 74 -10.99 -6.73 7.06
N VAL A 75 -10.85 -5.40 7.02
CA VAL A 75 -10.64 -4.68 5.75
C VAL A 75 -9.26 -4.88 5.14
N ILE A 76 -8.26 -5.22 5.98
CA ILE A 76 -6.92 -5.54 5.51
C ILE A 76 -6.89 -6.94 4.89
N ASP A 77 -7.61 -7.90 5.48
CA ASP A 77 -7.72 -9.28 4.99
C ASP A 77 -8.46 -9.35 3.64
N GLU A 78 -9.41 -8.44 3.40
CA GLU A 78 -10.01 -8.27 2.07
C GLU A 78 -8.96 -7.95 1.00
N ILE A 79 -7.98 -7.08 1.30
CA ILE A 79 -6.86 -6.80 0.39
C ILE A 79 -5.96 -8.03 0.23
N ARG A 80 -5.63 -8.71 1.33
CA ARG A 80 -4.76 -9.92 1.34
C ARG A 80 -5.33 -11.08 0.53
N THR A 81 -6.65 -11.15 0.38
CA THR A 81 -7.33 -12.24 -0.35
C THR A 81 -7.90 -11.80 -1.71
N GLY A 82 -8.03 -10.50 -1.93
CA GLY A 82 -8.65 -9.89 -3.10
C GLY A 82 -7.86 -10.04 -4.41
N THR A 83 -8.37 -9.41 -5.46
CA THR A 83 -7.79 -9.43 -6.82
C THR A 83 -6.35 -8.94 -6.84
N TYR A 84 -6.07 -7.86 -6.10
CA TYR A 84 -4.75 -7.21 -6.01
C TYR A 84 -3.89 -7.73 -4.84
N ARG A 85 -4.19 -8.93 -4.31
CA ARG A 85 -3.42 -9.53 -3.20
C ARG A 85 -1.92 -9.65 -3.46
N SER A 86 -1.54 -9.77 -4.73
CA SER A 86 -0.16 -9.90 -5.15
C SER A 86 0.51 -8.54 -5.42
N LEU A 87 -0.24 -7.44 -5.43
CA LEU A 87 0.28 -6.12 -5.77
C LEU A 87 1.13 -5.54 -4.62
N PHE A 88 0.58 -5.60 -3.40
CA PHE A 88 1.21 -5.02 -2.21
C PHE A 88 2.19 -6.00 -1.56
N HIS A 89 3.26 -5.46 -0.99
CA HIS A 89 4.15 -6.24 -0.14
C HIS A 89 3.46 -6.51 1.21
N PRO A 90 3.51 -7.72 1.79
CA PRO A 90 2.79 -8.04 3.03
C PRO A 90 3.09 -7.10 4.20
N GLU A 91 4.33 -6.59 4.29
CA GLU A 91 4.71 -5.60 5.30
C GLU A 91 4.04 -4.22 5.15
N GLN A 92 3.33 -3.98 4.05
CA GLN A 92 2.53 -2.77 3.83
C GLN A 92 1.13 -2.87 4.44
N LEU A 93 0.72 -4.09 4.83
CA LEU A 93 -0.62 -4.40 5.30
C LEU A 93 -0.57 -4.71 6.79
N ILE A 94 -0.81 -3.69 7.62
CA ILE A 94 -0.66 -3.75 9.07
C ILE A 94 -2.05 -3.78 9.71
N SER A 95 -2.30 -4.80 10.52
CA SER A 95 -3.56 -4.96 11.24
C SER A 95 -3.31 -5.25 12.72
N GLY A 96 -4.08 -4.61 13.60
CA GLY A 96 -4.15 -4.98 15.02
C GLY A 96 -5.10 -6.17 15.27
N LYS A 97 -5.55 -6.30 16.52
CA LYS A 97 -6.50 -7.35 16.96
C LYS A 97 -7.78 -6.80 17.58
N GLU A 98 -7.82 -5.51 17.88
CA GLU A 98 -8.90 -4.87 18.63
C GLU A 98 -9.16 -3.49 18.02
N ASP A 99 -10.42 -3.14 17.79
CA ASP A 99 -10.77 -1.87 17.15
C ASP A 99 -10.70 -0.65 18.11
N ALA A 100 -10.81 0.55 17.54
CA ALA A 100 -10.96 1.77 18.32
C ALA A 100 -12.38 1.98 18.88
N ALA A 101 -13.37 1.16 18.52
CA ALA A 101 -14.78 1.30 18.89
C ALA A 101 -15.34 2.71 18.64
N ASN A 102 -15.03 3.31 17.48
CA ASN A 102 -15.38 4.71 17.14
C ASN A 102 -14.93 5.75 18.18
N ASN A 103 -13.92 5.44 18.99
CA ASN A 103 -13.41 6.31 20.03
C ASN A 103 -12.00 6.81 19.69
N TYR A 104 -11.89 8.12 19.49
CA TYR A 104 -10.60 8.77 19.21
C TYR A 104 -9.53 8.47 20.27
N ALA A 105 -9.90 8.49 21.56
CA ALA A 105 -8.94 8.25 22.63
C ALA A 105 -8.41 6.81 22.60
N ARG A 106 -9.23 5.84 22.19
CA ARG A 106 -8.78 4.46 21.98
C ARG A 106 -7.81 4.37 20.81
N GLY A 107 -8.16 4.98 19.69
CA GLY A 107 -7.29 5.03 18.51
C GLY A 107 -5.97 5.75 18.76
N HIS A 108 -5.96 6.82 19.55
CA HIS A 108 -4.77 7.65 19.74
C HIS A 108 -3.92 7.24 20.95
N TYR A 109 -4.53 6.97 22.11
CA TYR A 109 -3.80 6.81 23.37
C TYR A 109 -3.67 5.36 23.85
N THR A 110 -4.61 4.45 23.53
CA THR A 110 -4.63 3.10 24.14
C THR A 110 -4.36 1.97 23.16
N ILE A 111 -5.16 1.81 22.11
CA ILE A 111 -5.02 0.69 21.18
C ILE A 111 -4.00 1.06 20.09
N GLY A 112 -4.08 2.28 19.53
CA GLY A 112 -3.16 2.67 18.45
C GLY A 112 -1.69 2.78 18.87
N LYS A 113 -1.40 3.01 20.17
CA LYS A 113 -0.01 2.97 20.67
C LYS A 113 0.63 1.58 20.53
N GLU A 114 -0.14 0.51 20.42
CA GLU A 114 0.39 -0.85 20.25
C GLU A 114 0.90 -1.09 18.83
N ILE A 115 0.43 -0.29 17.86
CA ILE A 115 0.79 -0.45 16.43
C ILE A 115 1.57 0.74 15.85
N ILE A 116 1.74 1.84 16.59
CA ILE A 116 2.40 3.03 16.04
C ILE A 116 3.87 2.77 15.69
N ASP A 117 4.60 2.04 16.55
CA ASP A 117 6.00 1.70 16.32
C ASP A 117 6.20 0.88 15.03
N PRO A 118 5.48 -0.25 14.81
CA PRO A 118 5.60 -0.96 13.54
C PRO A 118 5.20 -0.10 12.34
N VAL A 119 4.16 0.74 12.43
CA VAL A 119 3.76 1.64 11.32
C VAL A 119 4.88 2.63 10.97
N VAL A 120 5.48 3.26 11.97
CA VAL A 120 6.60 4.19 11.79
C VAL A 120 7.82 3.48 11.18
N ASP A 121 8.13 2.28 11.65
CA ASP A 121 9.26 1.51 11.13
C ASP A 121 9.04 1.07 9.68
N ARG A 122 7.83 0.65 9.30
CA ARG A 122 7.51 0.34 7.89
C ARG A 122 7.57 1.59 7.01
N THR A 123 7.08 2.72 7.50
CA THR A 123 7.18 4.01 6.80
C THR A 123 8.64 4.39 6.53
N ARG A 124 9.50 4.27 7.56
CA ARG A 124 10.94 4.52 7.43
C ARG A 124 11.62 3.58 6.44
N LYS A 125 11.27 2.28 6.47
CA LYS A 125 11.78 1.30 5.50
C LYS A 125 11.48 1.74 4.08
N MET A 126 10.21 2.02 3.76
CA MET A 126 9.79 2.46 2.42
C MET A 126 10.47 3.75 1.95
N LYS A 127 10.73 4.69 2.87
CA LYS A 127 11.51 5.90 2.56
C LYS A 127 12.97 5.58 2.19
N SER A 128 13.59 4.66 2.93
CA SER A 128 15.04 4.42 2.86
C SER A 128 15.46 3.65 1.61
N LYS A 129 14.67 2.63 1.23
CA LYS A 129 14.79 1.77 0.05
C LYS A 129 13.41 1.16 -0.15
N GLY A 130 12.89 1.05 -1.37
CA GLY A 130 11.70 0.24 -1.63
C GLY A 130 11.81 -1.11 -0.91
N LEU A 131 10.71 -1.64 -0.39
CA LEU A 131 10.71 -2.91 0.36
C LEU A 131 11.45 -3.96 -0.49
N GLN A 132 12.37 -4.70 0.15
CA GLN A 132 13.17 -5.71 -0.55
C GLN A 132 12.23 -6.68 -1.30
N PRO A 133 12.60 -7.14 -2.50
CA PRO A 133 11.82 -8.15 -3.20
C PRO A 133 11.65 -9.41 -2.32
N ILE A 134 10.48 -10.03 -2.40
CA ILE A 134 10.24 -11.39 -1.87
C ILE A 134 10.96 -12.40 -2.77
#